data_AF-A0A372F551-F1
#
_entry.id   AF-A0A372F551-F1
#
_cell.length_a   1.000
_cell.length_b   1.000
_cell.length_c   1.000
_cell.angle_alpha   90.00
_cell.angle_beta   90.00
_cell.angle_gamma   90.00
#
_symmetry.space_group_name_H-M   'P 1'
#
loop_
_entity.id
_entity.type
_entity.pdbx_description
1 polymer ?
#
loop_
_entity_poly.entity_id
_entity_poly.type
_entity_poly.pdbx_seq_one_letter_code
_entity_poly.pdbx_strand_id
1 'polypeptide(L)'
;MNLRPTLRIIADEVEIIDCLVDNREMFKTFDTNKTAAFLVGEDFHLVFYFADNEPDNRFLMYIVEDFSVNEDCMAFMVKQIEEQIQQNRNVYIMKQARNKVLDMLYMTDTFRALFGKTNVKEEDEYYH
;
A
#
# COMPACT_ATOMS: atom_id res chain seq x y z
N MET A 1 -13.87 19.23 -4.04
CA MET A 1 -12.85 18.17 -3.95
C MET A 1 -13.54 16.87 -4.35
N ASN A 2 -13.31 16.40 -5.57
CA ASN A 2 -13.95 15.20 -6.08
C ASN A 2 -13.28 13.99 -5.42
N LEU A 3 -13.94 13.42 -4.42
CA LEU A 3 -13.57 12.16 -3.77
C LEU A 3 -13.85 11.01 -4.76
N ARG A 4 -13.02 10.83 -5.78
CA ARG A 4 -12.85 9.48 -6.33
C ARG A 4 -12.11 8.68 -5.25
N PRO A 5 -12.52 7.45 -4.91
CA PRO A 5 -11.82 6.67 -3.91
C PRO A 5 -10.47 6.22 -4.47
N THR A 6 -9.44 7.05 -4.27
CA THR A 6 -8.04 6.77 -4.66
C THR A 6 -7.37 5.77 -3.71
N LEU A 7 -8.06 5.37 -2.63
CA LEU A 7 -7.73 4.23 -1.79
C LEU A 7 -8.86 3.19 -1.90
N ARG A 8 -8.52 1.98 -2.33
CA ARG A 8 -9.41 0.81 -2.33
C ARG A 8 -8.93 -0.18 -1.28
N ILE A 9 -9.88 -0.82 -0.60
CA ILE A 9 -9.62 -1.90 0.35
C ILE A 9 -10.40 -3.12 -0.14
N ILE A 10 -9.70 -4.21 -0.39
CA ILE A 10 -10.24 -5.46 -0.91
C ILE A 10 -10.00 -6.54 0.13
N ALA A 11 -11.04 -7.33 0.38
CA ALA A 11 -11.00 -8.49 1.27
C ALA A 11 -11.46 -9.78 0.55
N ASP A 12 -11.75 -9.71 -0.76
CA ASP A 12 -12.06 -10.89 -1.56
C ASP A 12 -10.79 -11.69 -1.81
N GLU A 13 -10.72 -12.90 -1.25
CA GLU A 13 -9.54 -13.75 -1.31
C GLU A 13 -9.17 -14.13 -2.76
N VAL A 14 -10.15 -14.39 -3.62
CA VAL A 14 -9.91 -14.80 -5.01
C VAL A 14 -9.28 -13.65 -5.79
N GLU A 15 -9.86 -12.44 -5.68
CA GLU A 15 -9.32 -11.23 -6.31
C GLU A 15 -7.89 -10.93 -5.84
N ILE A 16 -7.60 -11.12 -4.54
CA ILE A 16 -6.26 -10.88 -3.98
C ILE A 16 -5.25 -11.92 -4.48
N ILE A 17 -5.62 -13.20 -4.49
CA ILE A 17 -4.73 -14.27 -4.95
C ILE A 17 -4.41 -14.12 -6.44
N ASP A 18 -5.42 -13.85 -7.27
CA ASP A 18 -5.22 -13.62 -8.71
C ASP A 18 -4.27 -12.45 -8.93
N CYS A 19 -4.47 -11.33 -8.21
CA CYS A 19 -3.58 -10.17 -8.26
C CYS A 19 -2.13 -10.52 -7.86
N LEU A 20 -1.93 -11.29 -6.78
CA LEU A 20 -0.60 -11.72 -6.34
C LEU A 20 0.08 -12.63 -7.37
N VAL A 21 -0.66 -13.55 -8.00
CA VAL A 21 -0.13 -14.49 -9.00
C VAL A 21 0.26 -13.75 -10.28
N ASP A 22 -0.62 -12.89 -10.79
CA ASP A 22 -0.40 -12.13 -12.03
C ASP A 22 0.82 -11.21 -11.93
N ASN A 23 1.08 -10.68 -10.73
CA ASN A 23 2.23 -9.80 -10.47
C ASN A 23 3.47 -10.53 -9.93
N ARG A 24 3.44 -11.87 -9.82
CA ARG A 24 4.55 -12.71 -9.31
C ARG A 24 4.96 -12.41 -7.86
N GLU A 25 4.02 -11.92 -7.06
CA GLU A 25 4.22 -11.53 -5.66
C GLU A 25 3.62 -12.55 -4.68
N MET A 26 3.12 -13.68 -5.19
CA MET A 26 2.52 -14.75 -4.39
C MET A 26 3.49 -15.28 -3.32
N PHE A 27 2.98 -15.44 -2.10
CA PHE A 27 3.75 -15.99 -0.99
C PHE A 27 4.10 -17.46 -1.26
N LYS A 28 5.36 -17.82 -0.99
CA LYS A 28 5.84 -19.21 -1.17
C LYS A 28 5.26 -20.17 -0.13
N THR A 29 4.94 -19.65 1.07
CA THR A 29 4.39 -20.41 2.18
C THR A 29 3.35 -19.59 2.94
N PHE A 30 2.39 -20.28 3.56
CA PHE A 30 1.24 -19.71 4.28
C PHE A 30 1.26 -20.07 5.78
N ASP A 31 2.46 -20.31 6.30
CA ASP A 31 2.75 -20.79 7.66
C ASP A 31 2.78 -19.70 8.72
N THR A 32 3.03 -18.45 8.31
CA THR A 32 3.08 -17.28 9.19
C THR A 32 2.49 -16.06 8.50
N ASN A 33 2.18 -15.02 9.27
CA ASN A 33 1.70 -13.75 8.70
C ASN A 33 2.70 -13.21 7.68
N LYS A 34 2.20 -12.80 6.50
CA LYS A 34 3.01 -12.24 5.41
C LYS A 34 2.46 -10.90 4.95
N THR A 35 3.31 -10.13 4.28
CA THR A 35 2.93 -8.91 3.59
C THR A 35 3.73 -8.76 2.31
N ALA A 36 3.07 -8.31 1.26
CA ALA A 36 3.68 -7.97 -0.02
C ALA A 36 3.37 -6.50 -0.33
N ALA A 37 4.33 -5.81 -0.94
CA ALA A 37 4.14 -4.44 -1.41
C ALA A 37 4.77 -4.32 -2.79
N PHE A 38 3.99 -3.91 -3.78
CA PHE A 38 4.39 -3.89 -5.18
C PHE A 38 3.61 -2.83 -5.96
N LEU A 39 4.07 -2.56 -7.19
CA LEU A 39 3.44 -1.63 -8.11
C LEU A 39 2.76 -2.36 -9.25
N VAL A 40 1.57 -1.90 -9.63
CA VAL A 40 0.90 -2.28 -10.88
C VAL A 40 0.70 -1.01 -11.68
N GLY A 41 1.54 -0.78 -12.69
CA GLY A 41 1.62 0.54 -13.32
C GLY A 41 2.05 1.60 -12.32
N GLU A 42 1.18 2.56 -12.05
CA GLU A 42 1.41 3.66 -11.09
C GLU A 42 0.74 3.42 -9.73
N ASP A 43 0.01 2.32 -9.59
CA ASP A 43 -0.78 2.01 -8.40
C ASP A 43 0.04 1.22 -7.37
N PHE A 44 0.00 1.67 -6.12
CA PHE A 44 0.67 0.97 -5.03
C PHE A 44 -0.26 -0.04 -4.37
N HIS A 45 0.18 -1.29 -4.32
CA HIS A 45 -0.53 -2.40 -3.72
C HIS A 45 0.18 -2.85 -2.44
N LEU A 46 -0.58 -3.01 -1.37
CA LEU A 46 -0.12 -3.57 -0.10
C LEU A 46 -1.05 -4.71 0.31
N VAL A 47 -0.53 -5.93 0.34
CA VAL A 47 -1.28 -7.13 0.68
C VAL A 47 -0.82 -7.66 2.04
N PHE A 48 -1.78 -8.11 2.85
CA PHE A 48 -1.56 -8.84 4.07
C PHE A 48 -2.13 -10.26 3.95
N TYR A 49 -1.41 -11.21 4.53
CA TYR A 49 -1.91 -12.53 4.86
C TYR A 49 -1.77 -12.75 6.37
N PHE A 50 -2.86 -13.15 7.03
CA PHE A 50 -2.94 -13.45 8.44
C PHE A 50 -3.17 -14.96 8.64
N ALA A 51 -2.10 -15.69 9.01
CA ALA A 51 -2.12 -17.15 9.06
C ALA A 51 -3.09 -17.71 10.12
N ASP A 52 -3.24 -17.00 11.23
CA ASP A 52 -4.05 -17.43 12.38
C ASP A 52 -5.52 -17.02 12.27
N ASN A 53 -5.91 -16.27 11.24
CA ASN A 53 -7.30 -15.84 11.06
C ASN A 53 -8.17 -16.95 10.45
N GLU A 54 -9.50 -16.82 10.61
CA GLU A 54 -10.47 -17.63 9.88
C GLU A 54 -10.32 -17.43 8.36
N PRO A 55 -10.54 -18.48 7.53
CA PRO A 55 -10.34 -18.43 6.07
C PRO A 55 -10.86 -17.16 5.41
N ASP A 56 -12.11 -16.78 5.69
CA ASP A 56 -12.78 -15.62 5.10
C ASP A 56 -12.16 -14.26 5.49
N ASN A 57 -11.19 -14.22 6.41
CA ASN A 57 -10.53 -12.99 6.90
C ASN A 57 -8.99 -13.10 6.89
N ARG A 58 -8.43 -14.02 6.08
CA ARG A 58 -6.97 -14.21 6.01
C ARG A 58 -6.28 -13.19 5.13
N PHE A 59 -6.95 -12.66 4.12
CA PHE A 59 -6.36 -11.71 3.19
C PHE A 59 -6.97 -10.32 3.30
N LEU A 60 -6.12 -9.31 3.11
CA LEU A 60 -6.52 -7.92 3.03
C LEU A 60 -5.57 -7.20 2.08
N MET A 61 -6.10 -6.46 1.11
CA MET A 61 -5.31 -5.70 0.16
C MET A 61 -5.74 -4.23 0.17
N TYR A 62 -4.76 -3.34 0.25
CA TYR A 62 -4.91 -1.91 0.02
C TYR A 62 -4.35 -1.57 -1.35
N ILE A 63 -5.06 -0.75 -2.11
CA ILE A 63 -4.60 -0.21 -3.39
C ILE A 63 -4.69 1.31 -3.30
N VAL A 64 -3.58 2.00 -3.49
CA VAL A 64 -3.55 3.44 -3.72
C VAL A 64 -3.36 3.68 -5.20
N GLU A 65 -4.41 4.16 -5.86
CA GLU A 65 -4.36 4.55 -7.26
C GLU A 65 -3.38 5.70 -7.43
N ASP A 66 -2.48 5.61 -8.41
CA ASP A 66 -1.45 6.61 -8.67
C ASP A 66 -0.86 7.20 -7.38
N PHE A 67 -0.17 6.35 -6.61
CA PHE A 67 0.27 6.72 -5.26
C PHE A 67 1.18 7.97 -5.28
N SER A 68 1.84 8.22 -6.40
CA SER A 68 2.76 9.33 -6.59
C SER A 68 2.08 10.71 -6.51
N VAL A 69 0.77 10.80 -6.80
CA VAL A 69 -0.01 12.04 -6.66
C VAL A 69 -1.02 11.96 -5.50
N ASN A 70 -1.20 10.77 -4.91
CA ASN A 70 -2.12 10.50 -3.81
C ASN A 70 -1.38 10.22 -2.49
N GLU A 71 -0.40 11.05 -2.15
CA GLU A 71 0.39 10.94 -0.91
C GLU A 71 -0.48 10.95 0.36
N ASP A 72 -1.59 11.70 0.36
CA ASP A 72 -2.53 11.74 1.49
C ASP A 72 -3.13 10.36 1.78
N CYS A 73 -3.40 9.56 0.75
CA CYS A 73 -3.90 8.19 0.91
C CYS A 73 -2.83 7.26 1.48
N MET A 74 -1.58 7.44 1.05
CA MET A 74 -0.44 6.72 1.62
C MET A 74 -0.23 7.08 3.09
N ALA A 75 -0.29 8.38 3.45
CA ALA A 75 -0.19 8.86 4.82
C ALA A 75 -1.34 8.35 5.70
N PHE A 76 -2.57 8.31 5.16
CA PHE A 76 -3.71 7.71 5.82
C PHE A 76 -3.49 6.22 6.11
N MET A 77 -2.98 5.47 5.13
CA MET A 77 -2.65 4.05 5.30
C MET A 77 -1.56 3.84 6.37
N VAL A 78 -0.52 4.68 6.42
CA VAL A 78 0.48 4.66 7.51
C VAL A 78 -0.20 4.82 8.88
N LYS A 79 -1.07 5.81 9.02
CA LYS A 79 -1.80 6.05 10.27
C LYS A 79 -2.65 4.85 10.69
N GLN A 80 -3.37 4.23 9.75
CA GLN A 80 -4.17 3.04 10.03
C GLN A 80 -3.30 1.87 10.52
N ILE A 81 -2.13 1.66 9.90
CA ILE A 81 -1.18 0.63 10.33
C ILE A 81 -0.63 0.94 11.73
N GLU A 82 -0.32 2.20 12.03
CA GLU A 82 0.15 2.62 13.36
C GLU A 82 -0.90 2.41 14.45
N GLU A 83 -2.18 2.66 14.16
CA GLU A 83 -3.28 2.36 15.07
C GLU A 83 -3.37 0.86 15.38
N GLN A 84 -3.19 -0.02 14.39
CA GLN A 84 -3.14 -1.48 14.62
C GLN A 84 -1.93 -1.88 15.50
N ILE A 85 -0.77 -1.26 15.30
CA ILE A 85 0.42 -1.48 16.13
C ILE A 85 0.15 -1.06 17.58
N GLN A 86 -0.45 0.11 17.80
CA GLN A 86 -0.79 0.61 19.13
C GLN A 86 -1.78 -0.31 19.86
N GLN A 87 -2.67 -0.96 19.12
CA GLN A 87 -3.62 -1.95 19.65
C GLN A 87 -2.99 -3.34 19.88
N ASN A 88 -1.67 -3.49 19.73
CA ASN A 88 -0.93 -4.77 19.84
C ASN A 88 -1.43 -5.86 18.88
N ARG A 89 -2.02 -5.49 17.74
CA ARG A 89 -2.51 -6.43 16.72
C ARG A 89 -1.44 -6.66 15.67
N ASN A 90 -1.05 -7.92 15.47
CA ASN A 90 -0.16 -8.31 14.37
C ASN A 90 1.11 -7.45 14.26
N VAL A 91 1.67 -7.02 15.41
CA VAL A 91 2.65 -5.92 15.52
C VAL A 91 3.84 -6.06 14.58
N TYR A 92 4.38 -7.27 14.46
CA TYR A 92 5.56 -7.52 13.62
C TYR A 92 5.26 -7.24 12.15
N ILE A 93 4.18 -7.81 11.61
CA ILE A 93 3.84 -7.64 10.19
C ILE A 93 3.36 -6.22 9.89
N MET A 94 2.67 -5.58 10.84
CA MET A 94 2.26 -4.19 10.72
C MET A 94 3.47 -3.25 10.66
N LYS A 95 4.52 -3.49 11.45
CA LYS A 95 5.78 -2.71 11.35
C LYS A 95 6.46 -2.89 10.00
N GLN A 96 6.48 -4.10 9.45
CA GLN A 96 7.04 -4.35 8.11
C GLN A 96 6.26 -3.60 7.03
N ALA A 97 4.93 -3.70 7.06
CA ALA A 97 4.07 -3.00 6.12
C ALA A 97 4.24 -1.48 6.22
N ARG A 98 4.24 -0.92 7.44
CA ARG A 98 4.49 0.52 7.65
C ARG A 98 5.79 0.97 7.00
N ASN A 99 6.88 0.25 7.21
CA ASN A 99 8.17 0.61 6.63
C ASN A 99 8.13 0.59 5.10
N LYS A 100 7.48 -0.42 4.49
CA LYS A 100 7.28 -0.47 3.03
C LYS A 100 6.49 0.74 2.49
N VAL A 101 5.42 1.15 3.18
CA VAL A 101 4.62 2.33 2.79
C VAL A 101 5.44 3.61 2.93
N LEU A 102 6.22 3.75 4.01
CA LEU A 102 7.11 4.89 4.22
C LEU A 102 8.21 4.97 3.17
N ASP A 103 8.85 3.85 2.82
CA ASP A 103 9.86 3.80 1.77
C ASP A 103 9.30 4.33 0.44
N MET A 104 8.08 3.92 0.07
CA MET A 104 7.39 4.41 -1.13
C MET A 104 7.04 5.90 -1.04
N LEU A 105 6.56 6.37 0.12
CA LEU A 105 6.31 7.79 0.37
C LEU A 105 7.57 8.64 0.19
N TYR A 106 8.70 8.20 0.73
CA TYR A 106 9.98 8.91 0.58
C TYR A 106 10.50 8.89 -0.86
N MET A 107 10.10 7.90 -1.65
CA MET A 107 10.44 7.80 -3.07
C MET A 107 9.42 8.48 -4.01
N THR A 108 8.39 9.15 -3.48
CA THR A 108 7.32 9.75 -4.29
C THR A 108 7.85 10.63 -5.41
N ASP A 109 8.78 11.56 -5.12
CA ASP A 109 9.33 12.47 -6.12
C ASP A 109 10.16 11.72 -7.19
N THR A 110 10.80 10.60 -6.81
CA THR A 110 11.48 9.72 -7.78
C THR A 110 10.46 9.06 -8.71
N PHE A 111 9.35 8.55 -8.17
CA PHE A 111 8.31 7.93 -8.98
C PHE A 111 7.56 8.92 -9.85
N ARG A 112 7.31 10.15 -9.37
CA ARG A 112 6.78 11.24 -10.22
C ARG A 112 7.64 11.46 -11.44
N ALA A 113 8.96 11.61 -11.24
CA ALA A 113 9.89 11.77 -12.35
C ALA A 113 9.88 10.56 -13.31
N LEU A 114 9.85 9.33 -12.78
CA LEU A 114 9.75 8.11 -13.59
C LEU A 114 8.45 8.03 -14.40
N PHE A 115 7.34 8.53 -13.85
CA PHE A 115 6.04 8.59 -14.49
C PHE A 115 5.84 9.84 -15.37
N GLY A 116 6.86 10.69 -15.50
CA GLY A 116 6.80 11.91 -16.30
C GLY A 116 5.88 13.00 -15.73
N LYS A 117 5.70 13.01 -14.41
CA LYS A 117 4.86 13.97 -13.68
C LYS A 117 5.71 15.08 -13.10
N THR A 118 5.21 16.31 -13.20
CA THR A 118 5.87 17.48 -12.63
C THR A 118 5.83 17.39 -11.10
N ASN A 119 6.94 17.71 -10.45
CA ASN A 119 6.97 17.87 -9.01
C ASN A 119 6.07 19.05 -8.63
N VAL A 120 5.00 18.80 -7.88
CA VAL A 120 4.10 19.86 -7.38
C VAL A 120 4.88 20.91 -6.56
N LYS A 121 6.01 20.52 -5.95
CA LYS A 121 6.88 21.42 -5.18
C LYS A 121 7.69 22.42 -6.02
N GLU A 122 7.89 22.18 -7.31
CA GLU A 122 8.66 23.10 -8.18
C GLU A 122 7.83 24.30 -8.65
N GLU A 123 6.49 24.19 -8.67
CA GLU A 123 5.62 25.30 -9.06
C GLU A 123 5.55 26.42 -8.01
N ASP A 124 5.75 26.11 -6.72
CA ASP A 124 5.69 27.10 -5.64
C ASP A 124 6.99 27.93 -5.49
N GLU A 125 8.14 27.45 -5.98
CA GLU A 125 9.42 28.19 -5.89
C GLU A 125 9.59 29.28 -6.98
N TYR A 126 8.80 29.25 -8.05
CA TYR A 126 8.88 30.25 -9.14
C TYR A 126 7.95 31.46 -8.97
N TYR A 127 7.13 31.49 -7.92
CA TYR A 127 6.16 32.56 -7.66
C TYR A 127 6.43 33.40 -6.40
N HIS A 128 7.68 33.43 -5.90
CA HIS A 128 8.10 34.31 -4.80
C HIS A 128 9.31 35.18 -5.15
#